data_AF-A0A3B9GUC1-F1
#
_entry.id   AF-A0A3B9GUC1-F1
#
_cell.length_a   1.000
_cell.length_b   1.000
_cell.length_c   1.000
_cell.angle_alpha   90.00
_cell.angle_beta   90.00
_cell.angle_gamma   90.00
#
_symmetry.space_group_name_H-M   'P 1'
#
loop_
_entity.id
_entity.type
_entity.pdbx_description
1 polymer ?
#
loop_
_entity_poly.entity_id
_entity_poly.type
_entity_poly.pdbx_seq_one_letter_code
_entity_poly.pdbx_strand_id
1 'polypeptide(L)'
;MSEAVSTRLKWTVAATVFLLAAAMGLKAWDEHQRADQNLLLTLQAEAEALAGRVTGRADTVETAIRLVADSHASRSAIAGATPGVDAVMSLSDARQAPDGSRLDAAASGAEKLIK
;
A
#
# COMPACT_ATOMS: atom_id res chain seq x y z
N MET A 1 -28.55 -14.19 62.14
CA MET A 1 -27.36 -13.73 61.40
C MET A 1 -27.79 -12.52 60.58
N SER A 2 -27.25 -11.34 60.92
CA SER A 2 -27.87 -10.03 60.65
C SER A 2 -27.92 -9.64 59.17
N GLU A 3 -29.06 -9.08 58.74
CA GLU A 3 -29.37 -8.56 57.39
C GLU A 3 -28.27 -7.63 56.84
N ALA A 4 -27.58 -6.89 57.72
CA ALA A 4 -26.45 -6.03 57.38
C ALA A 4 -25.25 -6.79 56.78
N VAL A 5 -25.01 -8.04 57.21
CA VAL A 5 -23.95 -8.90 56.67
C VAL A 5 -24.32 -9.37 55.25
N SER A 6 -25.59 -9.70 55.01
CA SER A 6 -26.09 -10.08 53.68
C SER A 6 -25.98 -8.92 52.68
N THR A 7 -26.39 -7.71 53.09
CA THR A 7 -26.32 -6.52 52.24
C THR A 7 -24.89 -6.14 51.90
N ARG A 8 -23.97 -6.21 52.87
CA ARG A 8 -22.53 -5.99 52.63
C ARG A 8 -21.96 -7.01 51.65
N LEU A 9 -22.27 -8.30 51.84
CA LEU A 9 -21.79 -9.36 50.95
C LEU A 9 -22.28 -9.17 49.51
N LYS A 10 -23.57 -8.84 49.32
CA LYS A 10 -24.15 -8.55 48.00
C LYS A 10 -23.42 -7.39 47.30
N TRP A 11 -23.15 -6.31 48.03
CA TRP A 11 -22.42 -5.17 47.49
C TRP A 11 -20.97 -5.48 47.16
N THR A 12 -20.28 -6.26 47.99
CA THR A 12 -18.91 -6.70 47.70
C THR A 12 -18.87 -7.58 46.44
N VAL A 13 -19.78 -8.55 46.30
CA VAL A 13 -19.86 -9.39 45.11
C VAL A 13 -20.14 -8.55 43.86
N ALA A 14 -21.09 -7.62 43.93
CA ALA A 14 -21.39 -6.72 42.82
C ALA A 14 -20.18 -5.87 42.42
N ALA A 15 -19.46 -5.32 43.41
CA ALA A 15 -18.24 -4.54 43.16
C ALA A 15 -17.13 -5.39 42.51
N THR A 16 -16.94 -6.63 42.95
CA THR A 16 -15.95 -7.54 42.35
C THR A 16 -16.31 -7.88 40.89
N VAL A 17 -17.59 -8.18 40.62
CA VAL A 17 -18.05 -8.46 39.24
C VAL A 17 -17.84 -7.24 38.34
N PHE A 18 -18.17 -6.04 38.84
CA PHE A 18 -17.95 -4.81 38.09
C PHE A 18 -16.46 -4.57 37.79
N LEU A 19 -15.58 -4.77 38.78
CA LEU A 19 -14.14 -4.62 38.59
C LEU A 19 -13.58 -5.61 37.56
N LEU A 20 -14.05 -6.86 37.57
CA LEU A 20 -13.64 -7.87 36.59
C LEU A 20 -14.11 -7.51 35.18
N ALA A 21 -15.36 -7.04 35.04
CA ALA A 21 -15.90 -6.60 33.76
C ALA A 21 -15.13 -5.38 33.22
N ALA A 22 -14.82 -4.41 34.09
CA ALA A 22 -14.02 -3.24 33.72
C ALA A 22 -12.60 -3.63 33.28
N ALA A 23 -11.94 -4.55 34.00
CA ALA A 23 -10.61 -5.04 33.65
C ALA A 23 -10.59 -5.77 32.30
N MET A 24 -11.61 -6.61 32.04
CA MET A 24 -11.79 -7.28 30.74
C MET A 24 -12.00 -6.27 29.61
N GLY A 25 -12.83 -5.25 29.81
CA GLY A 25 -13.06 -4.19 28.84
C GLY A 25 -11.79 -3.39 28.54
N LEU A 26 -11.02 -3.03 29.57
CA LEU A 26 -9.77 -2.30 29.41
C LEU A 26 -8.72 -3.10 28.62
N LYS A 27 -8.63 -4.42 28.88
CA LYS A 27 -7.74 -5.31 28.13
C LYS A 27 -8.17 -5.45 26.67
N ALA A 28 -9.46 -5.63 26.42
CA ALA A 28 -9.98 -5.73 25.05
C ALA A 28 -9.72 -4.42 24.26
N TRP A 29 -9.82 -3.27 24.93
CA TRP A 29 -9.47 -1.99 24.35
C TRP A 29 -7.98 -1.87 24.01
N ASP A 30 -7.09 -2.26 24.93
CA ASP A 30 -5.63 -2.26 24.68
C ASP A 30 -5.26 -3.19 23.51
N GLU A 31 -5.86 -4.38 23.44
CA GLU A 31 -5.65 -5.31 22.32
C GLU A 31 -6.10 -4.71 20.99
N HIS A 32 -7.25 -4.03 20.97
CA HIS A 32 -7.75 -3.36 19.77
C HIS A 32 -6.82 -2.23 19.32
N GLN A 33 -6.35 -1.39 20.24
CA GLN A 33 -5.41 -0.31 19.94
C GLN A 33 -4.08 -0.84 19.38
N ARG A 34 -3.58 -1.97 19.91
CA ARG A 34 -2.37 -2.63 19.38
C ARG A 34 -2.58 -3.20 17.99
N ALA A 35 -3.74 -3.81 17.75
CA ALA A 35 -4.10 -4.30 16.41
C ALA A 35 -4.14 -3.15 15.38
N ASP A 36 -4.75 -2.02 15.75
CA ASP A 36 -4.81 -0.83 14.89
C ASP A 36 -3.42 -0.24 14.63
N GLN A 37 -2.55 -0.17 15.64
CA GLN A 37 -1.16 0.29 15.46
C GLN A 37 -0.38 -0.61 14.50
N ASN A 38 -0.51 -1.94 14.62
CA ASN A 38 0.15 -2.88 13.71
C ASN A 38 -0.37 -2.76 12.28
N LEU A 39 -1.67 -2.52 12.10
CA LEU A 39 -2.25 -2.26 10.79
C LEU A 39 -1.67 -0.98 10.18
N LEU A 40 -1.61 0.13 10.95
CA LEU A 40 -1.04 1.39 10.48
C LEU A 40 0.44 1.25 10.08
N LEU A 41 1.24 0.51 10.86
CA LEU A 41 2.64 0.23 10.52
C LEU A 41 2.76 -0.58 9.23
N THR A 42 1.86 -1.54 9.01
CA THR A 42 1.83 -2.36 7.80
C THR A 42 1.47 -1.50 6.58
N LEU A 43 0.43 -0.66 6.68
CA LEU A 43 0.04 0.26 5.63
C LEU A 43 1.14 1.28 5.31
N GLN A 44 1.85 1.77 6.34
CA GLN A 44 2.98 2.67 6.13
C GLN A 44 4.10 1.98 5.36
N ALA A 45 4.48 0.76 5.73
CA ALA A 45 5.51 0.00 5.04
C ALA A 45 5.11 -0.29 3.57
N GLU A 46 3.84 -0.62 3.32
CA GLU A 46 3.32 -0.81 1.96
C GLU A 46 3.34 0.50 1.15
N ALA A 47 2.97 1.62 1.77
CA ALA A 47 2.98 2.94 1.16
C ALA A 47 4.41 3.38 0.82
N GLU A 48 5.38 3.17 1.71
CA GLU A 48 6.79 3.45 1.47
C GLU A 48 7.36 2.58 0.34
N ALA A 49 7.02 1.28 0.32
CA ALA A 49 7.39 0.38 -0.77
C ALA A 49 6.76 0.81 -2.10
N LEU A 50 5.50 1.24 -2.09
CA LEU A 50 4.83 1.78 -3.28
C LEU A 50 5.46 3.08 -3.75
N ALA A 51 5.75 4.00 -2.82
CA ALA A 51 6.42 5.27 -3.11
C ALA A 51 7.80 5.03 -3.74
N GLY A 52 8.61 4.12 -3.17
CA GLY A 52 9.89 3.73 -3.75
C GLY A 52 9.78 3.19 -5.18
N ARG A 53 8.77 2.34 -5.45
CA ARG A 53 8.50 1.85 -6.82
C ARG A 53 8.05 2.94 -7.78
N VAL A 54 7.24 3.89 -7.30
CA VAL A 54 6.76 5.01 -8.12
C VAL A 54 7.90 5.96 -8.44
N THR A 55 8.72 6.34 -7.46
CA THR A 55 9.90 7.19 -7.66
C THR A 55 10.88 6.54 -8.63
N GLY A 56 11.22 5.26 -8.46
CA GLY A 56 12.13 4.57 -9.37
C GLY A 56 11.61 4.51 -10.82
N ARG A 57 10.29 4.38 -11.01
CA ARG A 57 9.67 4.47 -12.34
C ARG A 57 9.71 5.89 -12.90
N ALA A 58 9.48 6.91 -12.06
CA ALA A 58 9.56 8.30 -12.47
C ALA A 58 10.98 8.65 -12.96
N ASP A 59 12.03 8.28 -12.22
CA ASP A 59 13.42 8.49 -12.60
C ASP A 59 13.77 7.81 -13.94
N THR A 60 13.22 6.61 -14.15
CA THR A 60 13.39 5.86 -15.40
C THR A 60 12.73 6.59 -16.58
N VAL A 61 11.51 7.09 -16.38
CA VAL A 61 10.77 7.86 -17.42
C VAL A 61 11.48 9.19 -17.71
N GLU A 62 11.94 9.91 -16.69
CA GLU A 62 12.68 11.16 -16.85
C GLU A 62 13.96 10.94 -17.66
N THR A 63 14.73 9.89 -17.33
CA THR A 63 15.94 9.52 -18.07
C THR A 63 15.61 9.20 -19.54
N ALA A 64 14.54 8.45 -19.78
CA ALA A 64 14.10 8.12 -21.15
C ALA A 64 13.74 9.38 -21.95
N ILE A 65 12.95 10.29 -21.36
CA ILE A 65 12.53 11.54 -22.00
C ILE A 65 13.75 12.41 -22.32
N ARG A 66 14.68 12.54 -21.36
CA ARG A 66 15.89 13.34 -21.55
C ARG A 66 16.77 12.80 -22.67
N LEU A 67 16.93 11.48 -22.78
CA LEU A 67 17.69 10.86 -23.87
C LEU A 67 17.05 11.09 -25.25
N VAL A 68 15.72 11.10 -25.32
CA VAL A 68 14.99 11.43 -26.55
C VAL A 68 15.17 12.91 -26.92
N ALA A 69 15.04 13.81 -25.93
CA ALA A 69 15.09 15.25 -26.12
C ALA A 69 16.50 15.77 -26.45
N ASP A 70 17.52 15.34 -25.71
CA ASP A 70 18.87 15.91 -25.80
C ASP A 70 19.73 15.23 -26.88
N SER A 71 19.50 13.94 -27.15
CA SER A 71 20.44 13.12 -27.94
C SER A 71 19.83 12.43 -29.16
N HIS A 72 18.50 12.55 -29.38
CA HIS A 72 17.76 11.71 -30.33
C HIS A 72 18.20 10.24 -30.25
N ALA A 73 18.36 9.76 -29.00
CA ALA A 73 18.93 8.47 -28.73
C ALA A 73 18.13 7.36 -29.45
N SER A 74 18.85 6.38 -30.02
CA SER A 74 18.20 5.21 -30.62
C SER A 74 17.40 4.45 -29.56
N ARG A 75 16.38 3.69 -30.00
CA ARG A 75 15.56 2.84 -29.11
C ARG A 75 16.43 1.90 -28.24
N SER A 76 17.54 1.40 -28.78
CA SER A 76 18.49 0.56 -28.05
C SER A 76 19.30 1.30 -27.00
N ALA A 77 19.69 2.56 -27.25
CA ALA A 77 20.38 3.40 -26.27
C ALA A 77 19.46 3.78 -25.10
N ILE A 78 18.18 4.06 -25.38
CA ILE A 78 17.18 4.32 -24.33
C ILE A 78 16.99 3.07 -23.47
N ALA A 79 16.78 1.90 -24.08
CA ALA A 79 16.61 0.65 -23.34
C ALA A 79 17.86 0.31 -22.49
N GLY A 80 19.06 0.53 -23.02
CA GLY A 80 20.31 0.29 -22.28
C GLY A 80 20.53 1.25 -21.09
N ALA A 81 19.95 2.44 -21.14
CA ALA A 81 20.08 3.46 -20.11
C ALA A 81 18.91 3.49 -19.09
N THR A 82 17.88 2.66 -19.29
CA THR A 82 16.67 2.63 -18.44
C THR A 82 16.50 1.24 -17.82
N PRO A 83 17.04 1.01 -16.61
CA PRO A 83 16.94 -0.28 -15.94
C PRO A 83 15.48 -0.72 -15.75
N GLY A 84 15.17 -1.97 -16.14
CA GLY A 84 13.82 -2.53 -16.01
C GLY A 84 12.85 -2.20 -17.16
N VAL A 85 13.32 -1.53 -18.22
CA VAL A 85 12.56 -1.35 -19.47
C VAL A 85 12.88 -2.50 -20.41
N ASP A 86 11.90 -3.40 -20.60
CA ASP A 86 12.04 -4.61 -21.43
C ASP A 86 12.11 -4.29 -22.94
N ALA A 87 11.43 -3.23 -23.39
CA ALA A 87 11.37 -2.84 -24.79
C ALA A 87 11.01 -1.37 -24.98
N VAL A 88 11.60 -0.73 -26.00
CA VAL A 88 11.26 0.62 -26.46
C VAL A 88 10.79 0.52 -27.92
N MET A 89 9.55 0.91 -28.20
CA MET A 89 8.94 0.83 -29.53
C MET A 89 7.91 1.94 -29.75
N SER A 90 7.48 2.16 -31.00
CA SER A 90 6.42 3.13 -31.28
C SER A 90 5.05 2.57 -30.90
N LEU A 91 4.11 3.48 -30.62
CA LEU A 91 2.73 3.13 -30.29
C LEU A 91 2.08 2.27 -31.39
N SER A 92 2.36 2.56 -32.66
CA SER A 92 1.88 1.78 -33.81
C SER A 92 2.29 0.31 -33.76
N ASP A 93 3.50 0.04 -33.28
CA ASP A 93 4.08 -1.30 -33.23
C ASP A 93 3.52 -2.04 -32.01
N ALA A 94 3.37 -1.33 -30.89
CA ALA A 94 2.77 -1.88 -29.66
C ALA A 94 1.30 -2.31 -29.86
N ARG A 95 0.53 -1.61 -30.70
CA ARG A 95 -0.87 -1.95 -31.02
C ARG A 95 -1.04 -3.23 -31.86
N GLN A 96 0.03 -3.72 -32.48
CA GLN A 96 0.01 -4.98 -33.22
C GLN A 96 0.24 -6.19 -32.31
N ALA A 97 0.48 -5.97 -31.01
CA ALA A 97 0.64 -7.04 -30.06
C ALA A 97 -0.68 -7.82 -29.86
N PRO A 98 -0.62 -9.12 -29.50
CA PRO A 98 -1.80 -9.91 -29.23
C PRO A 98 -2.66 -9.30 -28.11
N ASP A 99 -3.99 -9.42 -28.27
CA ASP A 99 -4.97 -8.94 -27.29
C ASP A 99 -4.68 -9.50 -25.89
N GLY A 100 -4.71 -8.63 -24.88
CA GLY A 100 -4.46 -9.02 -23.48
C GLY A 100 -2.99 -9.22 -23.12
N SER A 101 -2.05 -8.96 -24.05
CA SER A 101 -0.62 -8.96 -23.76
C SER A 101 -0.20 -7.74 -22.92
N ARG A 102 0.97 -7.83 -22.27
CA ARG A 102 1.58 -6.69 -21.53
C ARG A 102 1.80 -5.47 -22.44
N LEU A 103 2.08 -5.69 -23.72
CA LEU A 103 2.30 -4.64 -24.72
C LEU A 103 1.00 -3.96 -25.15
N ASP A 104 -0.07 -4.73 -25.33
CA ASP A 104 -1.41 -4.21 -25.62
C ASP A 104 -1.94 -3.32 -24.47
N ALA A 105 -1.78 -3.77 -23.22
CA ALA A 105 -2.11 -2.97 -22.04
C ALA A 105 -1.28 -1.67 -21.95
N ALA A 106 0.02 -1.75 -22.28
CA ALA A 106 0.90 -0.57 -22.32
C ALA A 106 0.50 0.41 -23.45
N ALA A 107 0.12 -0.09 -24.63
CA ALA A 107 -0.36 0.72 -25.74
C ALA A 107 -1.65 1.48 -25.36
N SER A 108 -2.60 0.78 -24.76
CA SER A 108 -3.84 1.37 -24.25
C SER A 108 -3.59 2.44 -23.18
N GLY A 109 -2.61 2.21 -22.30
CA GLY A 109 -2.19 3.21 -21.30
C GLY A 109 -1.55 4.44 -21.94
N ALA A 110 -0.66 4.25 -22.91
CA ALA A 110 0.00 5.34 -23.63
C ALA A 110 -1.00 6.18 -24.44
N GLU A 111 -2.00 5.56 -25.09
CA GLU A 111 -3.06 6.29 -25.81
C GLU A 111 -3.85 7.24 -24.90
N LYS A 112 -4.12 6.83 -23.66
CA LYS A 112 -4.82 7.67 -22.67
C LYS A 112 -3.99 8.85 -22.18
N LEU A 113 -2.66 8.79 -22.31
CA LEU A 113 -1.75 9.85 -21.88
C LEU A 113 -1.44 10.85 -23.00
N ILE A 114 -1.55 10.43 -24.26
CA ILE A 114 -1.29 11.26 -25.44
C ILE A 114 -2.54 12.02 -25.90
N LYS A 115 -3.74 11.53 -25.55
CA LYS A 115 -5.02 12.25 -25.74
C LYS A 115 -5.27 13.23 -24.60
#